data_AF-A0AAQ6IK47-F1
#
_entry.id   AF-A0AAQ6IK47-F1
#
_cell.length_a   1.000
_cell.length_b   1.000
_cell.length_c   1.000
_cell.angle_alpha   90.00
_cell.angle_beta   90.00
_cell.angle_gamma   90.00
#
_symmetry.space_group_name_H-M   'P 1'
#
loop_
_entity.id
_entity.type
_entity.pdbx_description
1 polymer ?
#
loop_
_entity_poly.entity_id
_entity_poly.type
_entity_poly.pdbx_seq_one_letter_code
_entity_poly.pdbx_strand_id
1 'polypeptide(L)'
;MFSDLSVQKDGSSLLCRPASDDQGPVFERMSLTYTPCSDHFKVGERSFSRQYAHIYAARLMQMRPLLTERALQKWGSDVVIRRLCDLQIGEQCCIVGTLFKRMDLQPSILKEISEEHNLLPQPARAKYISDVDELILEDELQRIKLEGKIDRDKCVTGSVIAIYGAERNDGKFTVEDFCTADLPMQTPRPPFLSLSRFVLLASGLGLGSSRADSMLGLQLLIDMVTGQLGDQGEQSGAATISRVLLAGNLLSQNTQDKDASTKAKYLTKKTQAGSVDAIRLLDELLLQLVASVPVDVMPGQYDPTNYTLPQQPLHRCMFPLSSVHPTLLLASNPYQAAIDGVKFLGTSGQNVCDIQRYSSRDSHLEILEETLRLRHLAPTAPDTLGCYPFYQKDPFILEECPHVYFSGNAPVFESKLIKGTDGQEVLLVTVPDFNSTQTVCLVNLRTLECEPVTFSAFSTDDEESEMNISH
;
A
#
# COMPACT_ATOMS: atom_id res chain seq x y z
N MET A 1 -4.10 -22.59 -9.71
CA MET A 1 -2.91 -21.81 -9.37
C MET A 1 -2.03 -21.65 -10.62
N PHE A 2 -1.07 -20.72 -10.62
CA PHE A 2 -0.08 -20.48 -11.67
C PHE A 2 0.83 -21.69 -11.81
N SER A 3 1.23 -22.29 -10.68
CA SER A 3 1.97 -23.56 -10.65
C SER A 3 1.25 -24.68 -11.41
N ASP A 4 -0.07 -24.79 -11.27
CA ASP A 4 -0.86 -25.81 -12.00
C ASP A 4 -0.88 -25.59 -13.52
N LEU A 5 -0.68 -24.34 -13.97
CA LEU A 5 -0.60 -23.99 -15.38
C LEU A 5 0.80 -24.20 -15.95
N SER A 6 1.83 -24.05 -15.10
CA SER A 6 3.24 -24.26 -15.48
C SER A 6 3.69 -25.72 -15.38
N VAL A 7 2.93 -26.59 -14.69
CA VAL A 7 3.21 -28.04 -14.65
C VAL A 7 3.09 -28.66 -16.04
N GLN A 8 4.16 -29.34 -16.46
CA GLN A 8 4.29 -30.05 -17.75
C GLN A 8 3.04 -30.87 -18.08
N LYS A 9 2.39 -30.52 -19.20
CA LYS A 9 1.34 -31.36 -19.79
C LYS A 9 1.89 -32.43 -20.74
N ASP A 10 3.09 -32.20 -21.28
CA ASP A 10 3.86 -33.11 -22.14
C ASP A 10 5.35 -33.01 -21.76
N GLY A 11 6.10 -34.13 -21.81
CA GLY A 11 7.43 -34.27 -21.17
C GLY A 11 8.52 -33.25 -21.56
N SER A 12 9.56 -33.15 -20.73
CA SER A 12 10.65 -32.15 -20.84
C SER A 12 11.24 -32.01 -22.25
N SER A 13 11.05 -30.83 -22.85
CA SER A 13 11.50 -30.50 -24.20
C SER A 13 12.91 -29.90 -24.27
N LEU A 14 13.55 -29.61 -23.13
CA LEU A 14 14.82 -28.87 -23.09
C LEU A 14 16.05 -29.77 -22.87
N LEU A 15 15.87 -30.96 -22.29
CA LEU A 15 16.95 -31.94 -22.11
C LEU A 15 17.06 -32.91 -23.31
N CYS A 16 17.04 -32.35 -24.53
CA CYS A 16 17.18 -33.11 -25.76
C CYS A 16 18.14 -32.41 -26.75
N ARG A 17 18.44 -33.08 -27.87
CA ARG A 17 19.17 -32.44 -28.97
C ARG A 17 18.34 -31.30 -29.56
N PRO A 18 18.97 -30.26 -30.13
CA PRO A 18 18.24 -29.20 -30.84
C PRO A 18 17.30 -29.80 -31.88
N ALA A 19 16.06 -29.30 -31.92
CA ALA A 19 15.10 -29.68 -32.95
C ALA A 19 15.60 -29.26 -34.34
N SER A 20 15.21 -30.00 -35.37
CA SER A 20 15.64 -29.78 -36.76
C SER A 20 14.94 -28.61 -37.48
N ASP A 21 13.84 -28.09 -36.91
CA ASP A 21 13.12 -26.92 -37.41
C ASP A 21 13.50 -25.67 -36.58
N ASP A 22 13.88 -24.59 -37.26
CA ASP A 22 14.44 -23.34 -36.72
C ASP A 22 13.50 -22.49 -35.82
N GLN A 23 12.30 -22.97 -35.47
CA GLN A 23 11.34 -22.22 -34.66
C GLN A 23 10.76 -23.08 -33.54
N GLY A 24 11.25 -22.84 -32.31
CA GLY A 24 10.58 -23.31 -31.10
C GLY A 24 9.19 -22.69 -30.93
N PRO A 25 8.38 -23.17 -29.97
CA PRO A 25 7.03 -22.64 -29.75
C PRO A 25 7.08 -21.16 -29.31
N VAL A 26 6.17 -20.37 -29.85
CA VAL A 26 5.96 -18.97 -29.48
C VAL A 26 4.58 -18.86 -28.83
N PHE A 27 4.53 -18.34 -27.60
CA PHE A 27 3.30 -18.16 -26.86
C PHE A 27 2.82 -16.72 -26.95
N GLU A 28 1.65 -16.51 -27.58
CA GLU A 28 1.05 -15.18 -27.68
C GLU A 28 0.43 -14.74 -26.35
N ARG A 29 0.71 -13.50 -25.95
CA ARG A 29 0.05 -12.87 -24.80
C ARG A 29 -1.32 -12.37 -25.19
N MET A 30 -2.29 -12.57 -24.30
CA MET A 30 -3.62 -11.99 -24.46
C MET A 30 -3.67 -10.55 -23.99
N SER A 31 -4.33 -9.69 -24.80
CA SER A 31 -4.64 -8.33 -24.38
C SER A 31 -5.85 -8.30 -23.44
N LEU A 32 -5.80 -7.41 -22.45
CA LEU A 32 -6.88 -7.19 -21.49
C LEU A 32 -7.53 -5.84 -21.67
N THR A 33 -8.82 -5.77 -21.32
CA THR A 33 -9.46 -4.48 -21.08
C THR A 33 -8.84 -3.83 -19.85
N TYR A 34 -8.45 -2.56 -19.99
CA TYR A 34 -7.81 -1.80 -18.93
C TYR A 34 -8.46 -0.43 -18.84
N THR A 35 -8.83 -0.02 -17.64
CA THR A 35 -9.38 1.31 -17.38
C THR A 35 -8.67 1.92 -16.17
N PRO A 36 -7.84 2.96 -16.35
CA PRO A 36 -7.25 3.67 -15.23
C PRO A 36 -8.34 4.43 -14.47
N CYS A 37 -8.32 4.36 -13.15
CA CYS A 37 -9.32 5.00 -12.27
C CYS A 37 -8.67 5.92 -11.22
N SER A 38 -7.40 6.29 -11.41
CA SER A 38 -6.61 7.06 -10.43
C SER A 38 -6.72 8.58 -10.59
N ASP A 39 -7.61 9.09 -11.43
CA ASP A 39 -7.65 10.53 -11.76
C ASP A 39 -7.96 11.43 -10.56
N HIS A 40 -8.71 10.95 -9.58
CA HIS A 40 -9.00 11.68 -8.34
C HIS A 40 -7.78 11.81 -7.40
N PHE A 41 -6.69 11.06 -7.64
CA PHE A 41 -5.40 11.25 -6.97
C PHE A 41 -4.48 12.24 -7.71
N LYS A 42 -4.86 12.71 -8.90
CA LYS A 42 -4.08 13.73 -9.61
C LYS A 42 -4.34 15.10 -8.99
N VAL A 43 -3.27 15.75 -8.54
CA VAL A 43 -3.33 17.12 -8.05
C VAL A 43 -2.89 18.04 -9.17
N GLY A 44 -3.83 18.83 -9.69
CA GLY A 44 -3.61 19.83 -10.74
C GLY A 44 -2.76 21.02 -10.25
N GLU A 45 -3.32 22.23 -10.26
CA GLU A 45 -2.63 23.39 -9.69
C GLU A 45 -2.45 23.24 -8.18
N ARG A 46 -1.20 23.11 -7.75
CA ARG A 46 -0.84 22.89 -6.35
C ARG A 46 -0.83 24.21 -5.59
N SER A 47 -1.57 24.26 -4.48
CA SER A 47 -1.56 25.39 -3.56
C SER A 47 -1.39 24.91 -2.12
N PHE A 48 -0.32 25.36 -1.49
CA PHE A 48 0.04 25.01 -0.10
C PHE A 48 -0.30 26.13 0.89
N SER A 49 -1.04 27.16 0.47
CA SER A 49 -1.42 28.27 1.35
C SER A 49 -2.55 27.93 2.33
N ARG A 50 -3.07 26.70 2.30
CA ARG A 50 -4.23 26.26 3.08
C ARG A 50 -3.80 25.52 4.34
N GLN A 51 -4.66 25.60 5.36
CA GLN A 51 -4.49 24.86 6.61
C GLN A 51 -5.13 23.48 6.56
N TYR A 52 -4.62 22.53 7.35
CA TYR A 52 -5.10 21.16 7.39
C TYR A 52 -6.47 20.97 8.06
N ALA A 53 -7.01 21.97 8.79
CA ALA A 53 -8.33 21.83 9.43
C ALA A 53 -9.45 21.47 8.43
N HIS A 54 -9.34 21.94 7.18
CA HIS A 54 -10.34 21.67 6.15
C HIS A 54 -10.44 20.19 5.75
N ILE A 55 -9.34 19.43 5.81
CA ILE A 55 -9.38 18.00 5.44
C ILE A 55 -10.18 17.19 6.46
N TYR A 56 -9.99 17.46 7.76
CA TYR A 56 -10.74 16.81 8.84
C TYR A 56 -12.23 17.17 8.78
N ALA A 57 -12.56 18.44 8.52
CA ALA A 57 -13.94 18.86 8.33
C ALA A 57 -14.59 18.15 7.13
N ALA A 58 -13.91 18.11 5.98
CA ALA A 58 -14.39 17.39 4.79
C ALA A 58 -14.52 15.89 5.03
N ARG A 59 -13.62 15.29 5.81
CA ARG A 59 -13.65 13.87 6.17
C ARG A 59 -14.84 13.55 7.07
N LEU A 60 -15.03 14.28 8.16
CA LEU A 60 -16.14 14.08 9.09
C LEU A 60 -17.49 14.29 8.40
N MET A 61 -17.60 15.33 7.56
CA MET A 61 -18.82 15.62 6.81
C MET A 61 -19.20 14.50 5.83
N GLN A 62 -18.22 13.91 5.14
CA GLN A 62 -18.45 12.78 4.22
C GLN A 62 -18.75 11.47 4.96
N MET A 63 -18.09 11.21 6.08
CA MET A 63 -18.21 9.96 6.83
C MET A 63 -19.45 9.91 7.75
N ARG A 64 -19.94 11.06 8.22
CA ARG A 64 -21.04 11.12 9.19
C ARG A 64 -22.33 10.44 8.71
N PRO A 65 -22.84 10.65 7.48
CA PRO A 65 -24.03 9.96 6.99
C PRO A 65 -23.84 8.44 6.96
N LEU A 66 -22.66 7.98 6.52
CA LEU A 66 -22.32 6.55 6.40
C LEU A 66 -22.30 5.86 7.76
N LEU A 67 -21.65 6.49 8.74
CA LEU A 67 -21.57 5.97 10.12
C LEU A 67 -22.90 6.06 10.85
N THR A 68 -23.72 7.08 10.57
CA THR A 68 -25.09 7.21 11.10
C THR A 68 -25.94 6.03 10.63
N GLU A 69 -25.89 5.69 9.34
CA GLU A 69 -26.60 4.53 8.79
C GLU A 69 -26.14 3.22 9.45
N ARG A 70 -24.82 3.01 9.58
CA ARG A 70 -24.25 1.82 10.25
C ARG A 70 -24.64 1.74 11.73
N ALA A 71 -24.67 2.88 12.44
CA ALA A 71 -25.11 2.94 13.83
C ALA A 71 -26.59 2.54 13.97
N LEU A 72 -27.47 3.04 13.09
CA LEU A 72 -28.89 2.67 13.07
C LEU A 72 -29.09 1.17 12.76
N GLN A 73 -28.28 0.61 11.85
CA GLN A 73 -28.31 -0.82 11.54
C GLN A 73 -27.84 -1.68 12.73
N LYS A 74 -26.79 -1.25 13.44
CA LYS A 74 -26.17 -2.02 14.53
C LYS A 74 -26.93 -1.92 15.85
N TRP A 75 -27.38 -0.72 16.23
CA TRP A 75 -28.00 -0.43 17.53
C TRP A 75 -29.52 -0.19 17.46
N GLY A 76 -30.11 -0.26 16.26
CA GLY A 76 -31.54 -0.09 16.03
C GLY A 76 -31.94 1.32 15.62
N SER A 77 -33.14 1.45 15.04
CA SER A 77 -33.69 2.73 14.54
C SER A 77 -33.89 3.79 15.62
N ASP A 78 -33.99 3.36 16.87
CA ASP A 78 -34.32 4.21 18.01
C ASP A 78 -33.07 4.78 18.70
N VAL A 79 -31.86 4.46 18.18
CA VAL A 79 -30.61 4.98 18.74
C VAL A 79 -30.58 6.50 18.63
N VAL A 80 -30.34 7.17 19.76
CA VAL A 80 -30.28 8.63 19.82
C VAL A 80 -28.92 9.09 19.33
N ILE A 81 -28.88 9.76 18.18
CA ILE A 81 -27.65 10.33 17.63
C ILE A 81 -27.49 11.77 18.11
N ARG A 82 -26.39 12.05 18.80
CA ARG A 82 -26.06 13.38 19.34
C ARG A 82 -24.76 13.91 18.73
N ARG A 83 -24.62 15.24 18.75
CA ARG A 83 -23.31 15.91 18.65
C ARG A 83 -22.74 16.09 20.04
N LEU A 84 -21.44 16.33 20.17
CA LEU A 84 -20.81 16.48 21.48
C LEU A 84 -21.42 17.64 22.27
N CYS A 85 -21.76 18.76 21.61
CA CYS A 85 -22.36 19.91 22.27
C CYS A 85 -23.78 19.68 22.82
N ASP A 86 -24.45 18.61 22.38
CA ASP A 86 -25.84 18.30 22.72
C ASP A 86 -25.92 17.15 23.75
N LEU A 87 -24.78 16.77 24.36
CA LEU A 87 -24.72 15.67 25.34
C LEU A 87 -25.43 16.00 26.65
N GLN A 88 -26.09 14.98 27.19
CA GLN A 88 -26.70 15.00 28.51
C GLN A 88 -26.08 13.92 29.38
N ILE A 89 -25.64 14.29 30.59
CA ILE A 89 -25.01 13.37 31.53
C ILE A 89 -25.95 12.18 31.80
N GLY A 90 -25.45 10.97 31.55
CA GLY A 90 -26.19 9.71 31.73
C GLY A 90 -27.14 9.33 30.57
N GLU A 91 -27.31 10.15 29.53
CA GLU A 91 -28.08 9.76 28.33
C GLU A 91 -27.28 8.78 27.49
N GLN A 92 -27.87 7.62 27.20
CA GLN A 92 -27.32 6.66 26.24
C GLN A 92 -27.51 7.20 24.83
N CYS A 93 -26.41 7.44 24.12
CA CYS A 93 -26.44 8.01 22.78
C CYS A 93 -25.29 7.49 21.92
N CYS A 94 -25.47 7.68 20.61
CA CYS A 94 -24.46 7.47 19.59
C CYS A 94 -23.85 8.81 19.19
N ILE A 95 -22.51 8.85 19.06
CA ILE A 95 -21.77 10.02 18.59
C ILE A 95 -20.88 9.61 17.43
N VAL A 96 -20.90 10.39 16.35
CA VAL A 96 -19.98 10.24 15.22
C VAL A 96 -18.93 11.35 15.27
N GLY A 97 -17.67 10.96 15.39
CA GLY A 97 -16.56 11.90 15.50
C GLY A 97 -15.24 11.32 15.00
N THR A 98 -14.22 12.16 15.01
CA THR A 98 -12.85 11.83 14.62
C THR A 98 -12.05 11.49 15.87
N LEU A 99 -11.35 10.36 15.85
CA LEU A 99 -10.44 9.99 16.92
C LEU A 99 -9.16 10.83 16.84
N PHE A 100 -8.76 11.35 17.99
CA PHE A 100 -7.45 11.95 18.23
C PHE A 100 -6.77 11.18 19.35
N LYS A 101 -5.61 10.59 19.06
CA LYS A 101 -4.80 9.89 20.07
C LYS A 101 -3.69 10.82 20.51
N ARG A 102 -3.74 11.27 21.77
CA ARG A 102 -2.67 12.08 22.35
C ARG A 102 -1.56 11.16 22.82
N MET A 103 -0.41 11.25 22.16
CA MET A 103 0.74 10.37 22.39
C MET A 103 1.96 11.17 22.86
N ASP A 104 2.50 10.84 24.03
CA ASP A 104 3.62 11.59 24.61
C ASP A 104 4.94 11.37 23.86
N LEU A 105 5.10 10.18 23.26
CA LEU A 105 6.28 9.79 22.49
C LEU A 105 6.25 10.27 21.03
N GLN A 106 5.12 10.82 20.55
CA GLN A 106 5.02 11.35 19.19
C GLN A 106 6.03 12.49 19.00
N PRO A 107 6.82 12.50 17.91
CA PRO A 107 7.77 13.56 17.63
C PRO A 107 7.07 14.92 17.56
N SER A 108 7.71 15.95 18.11
CA SER A 108 7.16 17.30 18.13
C SER A 108 8.22 18.29 17.67
N ILE A 109 7.96 18.92 16.53
CA ILE A 109 8.81 19.97 15.96
C ILE A 109 9.00 21.11 16.96
N LEU A 110 7.97 21.45 17.74
CA LEU A 110 8.07 22.51 18.75
C LEU A 110 8.99 22.12 19.91
N LYS A 111 8.97 20.86 20.36
CA LYS A 111 9.91 20.38 21.38
C LYS A 111 11.34 20.44 20.83
N GLU A 112 11.54 19.92 19.61
CA GLU A 112 12.84 19.96 18.91
C GLU A 112 13.40 21.39 18.77
N ILE A 113 12.57 22.35 18.35
CA ILE A 113 12.96 23.76 18.20
C ILE A 113 13.16 24.43 19.58
N SER A 114 12.29 24.18 20.56
CA SER A 114 12.41 24.80 21.89
C SER A 114 13.67 24.37 22.64
N GLU A 115 14.19 23.19 22.29
CA GLU A 115 15.39 22.57 22.86
C GLU A 115 16.66 22.85 22.04
N GLU A 116 16.63 23.79 21.08
CA GLU A 116 17.74 24.18 20.15
C GLU A 116 19.03 24.76 20.82
N HIS A 117 19.26 24.46 22.09
CA HIS A 117 20.55 24.66 22.76
C HIS A 117 21.06 23.34 23.37
N ASN A 118 21.43 22.40 22.49
CA ASN A 118 22.22 21.18 22.75
C ASN A 118 21.48 19.86 23.03
N LEU A 119 20.44 19.49 22.28
CA LEU A 119 20.01 18.09 22.23
C LEU A 119 20.28 17.41 20.88
N LEU A 120 20.76 16.18 20.98
CA LEU A 120 20.88 15.24 19.89
C LEU A 120 19.47 14.93 19.35
N PRO A 121 19.30 14.77 18.03
CA PRO A 121 18.01 14.37 17.46
C PRO A 121 17.50 13.11 18.17
N GLN A 122 16.22 13.10 18.55
CA GLN A 122 15.64 11.94 19.21
C GLN A 122 15.79 10.71 18.31
N PRO A 123 16.22 9.56 18.86
CA PRO A 123 16.40 8.36 18.06
C PRO A 123 15.07 7.94 17.45
N ALA A 124 15.10 7.54 16.17
CA ALA A 124 13.93 7.00 15.51
C ALA A 124 13.41 5.77 16.28
N ARG A 125 12.12 5.77 16.61
CA ARG A 125 11.47 4.68 17.34
C ARG A 125 10.77 3.76 16.36
N ALA A 126 10.73 2.47 16.69
CA ALA A 126 9.91 1.50 15.96
C ALA A 126 8.41 1.77 16.18
N LYS A 127 8.03 2.13 17.41
CA LYS A 127 6.67 2.52 17.78
C LYS A 127 6.65 3.77 18.65
N TYR A 128 5.56 4.52 18.58
CA TYR A 128 5.31 5.76 19.31
C TYR A 128 4.15 5.65 20.32
N ILE A 129 3.63 4.44 20.53
CA ILE A 129 2.59 4.19 21.55
C ILE A 129 3.20 4.14 22.96
N SER A 130 2.42 4.52 23.96
CA SER A 130 2.80 4.48 25.38
C SER A 130 1.59 4.19 26.27
N ASP A 131 1.79 3.61 27.45
CA ASP A 131 0.73 3.27 28.41
C ASP A 131 -0.06 4.50 28.89
N VAL A 132 0.52 5.71 28.79
CA VAL A 132 -0.11 6.98 29.19
C VAL A 132 -0.87 7.70 28.07
N ASP A 133 -0.90 7.14 26.86
CA ASP A 133 -1.64 7.73 25.74
C ASP A 133 -3.14 7.85 26.06
N GLU A 134 -3.77 8.92 25.58
CA GLU A 134 -5.20 9.17 25.77
C GLU A 134 -5.94 9.14 24.43
N LEU A 135 -7.14 8.55 24.43
CA LEU A 135 -8.04 8.58 23.29
C LEU A 135 -9.11 9.65 23.48
N ILE A 136 -9.25 10.52 22.48
CA ILE A 136 -10.18 11.65 22.48
C ILE A 136 -11.04 11.54 21.23
N LEU A 137 -12.35 11.80 21.35
CA LEU A 137 -13.22 11.98 20.20
C LEU A 137 -13.44 13.48 19.98
N GLU A 138 -13.26 13.92 18.74
CA GLU A 138 -13.47 15.30 18.31
C GLU A 138 -14.63 15.38 17.31
N ASP A 139 -15.49 16.37 17.48
CA ASP A 139 -16.44 16.82 16.46
C ASP A 139 -16.05 18.22 15.96
N GLU A 140 -16.96 18.94 15.29
CA GLU A 140 -16.65 20.27 14.76
C GLU A 140 -16.44 21.35 15.84
N LEU A 141 -16.93 21.13 17.07
CA LEU A 141 -17.05 22.16 18.11
C LEU A 141 -16.31 21.79 19.39
N GLN A 142 -16.26 20.51 19.76
CA GLN A 142 -15.83 20.05 21.06
C GLN A 142 -15.02 18.75 20.96
N ARG A 143 -14.43 18.39 22.11
CA ARG A 143 -13.67 17.16 22.28
C ARG A 143 -14.01 16.52 23.62
N ILE A 144 -14.08 15.20 23.66
CA ILE A 144 -14.33 14.43 24.88
C ILE A 144 -13.36 13.26 25.00
N LYS A 145 -12.87 12.99 26.22
CA LYS A 145 -12.01 11.83 26.46
C LYS A 145 -12.85 10.55 26.45
N LEU A 146 -12.29 9.48 25.90
CA LEU A 146 -12.92 8.18 25.83
C LEU A 146 -12.34 7.21 26.86
N GLU A 147 -13.20 6.39 27.43
CA GLU A 147 -12.84 5.24 28.27
C GLU A 147 -13.82 4.08 28.02
N GLY A 148 -13.57 2.92 28.62
CA GLY A 148 -14.47 1.76 28.50
C GLY A 148 -14.05 0.78 27.40
N LYS A 149 -15.02 0.25 26.66
CA LYS A 149 -14.83 -0.85 25.69
C LYS A 149 -14.30 -0.35 24.33
N ILE A 150 -13.14 0.29 24.36
CA ILE A 150 -12.41 0.71 23.17
C ILE A 150 -10.90 0.53 23.38
N ASP A 151 -10.26 -0.19 22.47
CA ASP A 151 -8.83 -0.48 22.56
C ASP A 151 -8.02 0.72 22.00
N ARG A 152 -7.57 1.57 22.93
CA ARG A 152 -6.79 2.77 22.63
C ARG A 152 -5.47 2.48 21.91
N ASP A 153 -4.86 1.32 22.12
CA ASP A 153 -3.60 1.00 21.46
C ASP A 153 -3.82 0.57 20.01
N LYS A 154 -4.99 0.02 19.70
CA LYS A 154 -5.40 -0.26 18.32
C LYS A 154 -5.91 1.00 17.59
N CYS A 155 -6.48 1.98 18.27
CA CYS A 155 -6.94 3.19 17.60
C CYS A 155 -5.78 4.07 17.07
N VAL A 156 -6.02 4.74 15.96
CA VAL A 156 -5.11 5.74 15.39
C VAL A 156 -5.82 7.06 15.11
N THR A 157 -5.08 8.16 15.24
CA THR A 157 -5.55 9.53 14.96
C THR A 157 -6.11 9.64 13.55
N GLY A 158 -7.19 10.42 13.40
CA GLY A 158 -7.86 10.73 12.13
C GLY A 158 -8.87 9.69 11.66
N SER A 159 -9.03 8.57 12.39
CA SER A 159 -10.09 7.58 12.16
C SER A 159 -11.45 8.17 12.54
N VAL A 160 -12.45 8.06 11.65
CA VAL A 160 -13.82 8.49 11.95
C VAL A 160 -14.66 7.27 12.30
N ILE A 161 -15.27 7.28 13.49
CA ILE A 161 -16.06 6.16 14.01
C ILE A 161 -17.38 6.64 14.63
N ALA A 162 -18.31 5.71 14.83
CA ALA A 162 -19.46 5.91 15.69
C ALA A 162 -19.23 5.19 17.03
N ILE A 163 -19.42 5.88 18.15
CA ILE A 163 -19.36 5.29 19.50
C ILE A 163 -20.73 5.34 20.14
N TYR A 164 -21.05 4.33 20.96
CA TYR A 164 -22.26 4.24 21.75
C TYR A 164 -21.93 4.12 23.23
N GLY A 165 -22.65 4.88 24.05
CA GLY A 165 -22.45 4.93 25.49
C GLY A 165 -23.03 6.20 26.09
N ALA A 166 -22.46 6.66 27.20
CA ALA A 166 -22.92 7.86 27.89
C ALA A 166 -21.77 8.65 28.53
N GLU A 167 -21.99 9.96 28.67
CA GLU A 167 -21.13 10.82 29.49
C GLU A 167 -21.35 10.55 30.98
N ARG A 168 -20.24 10.47 31.74
CA ARG A 168 -20.23 10.32 33.20
C ARG A 168 -19.92 11.65 33.90
N ASN A 169 -20.11 11.69 35.21
CA ASN A 169 -19.90 12.88 36.03
C ASN A 169 -18.44 13.40 36.06
N ASP A 170 -17.48 12.64 35.53
CA ASP A 170 -16.06 13.02 35.46
C ASP A 170 -15.68 13.72 34.13
N GLY A 171 -16.66 13.99 33.26
CA GLY A 171 -16.46 14.68 31.98
C GLY A 171 -15.86 13.80 30.89
N LYS A 172 -15.95 12.47 31.04
CA LYS A 172 -15.54 11.49 30.03
C LYS A 172 -16.74 10.75 29.47
N PHE A 173 -16.56 10.22 28.26
CA PHE A 173 -17.52 9.35 27.62
C PHE A 173 -17.12 7.89 27.85
N THR A 174 -17.95 7.13 28.57
CA THR A 174 -17.76 5.68 28.72
C THR A 174 -18.35 4.97 27.51
N VAL A 175 -17.48 4.43 26.65
CA VAL A 175 -17.85 3.65 25.48
C VAL A 175 -18.30 2.25 25.91
N GLU A 176 -19.50 1.87 25.51
CA GLU A 176 -20.04 0.52 25.68
C GLU A 176 -19.86 -0.32 24.42
N ASP A 177 -19.92 0.31 23.25
CA ASP A 177 -19.70 -0.31 21.94
C ASP A 177 -19.31 0.76 20.91
N PHE A 178 -18.71 0.36 19.79
CA PHE A 178 -18.42 1.25 18.66
C PHE A 178 -18.55 0.53 17.31
N CYS A 179 -18.69 1.28 16.23
CA CYS A 179 -18.64 0.73 14.88
C CYS A 179 -17.90 1.64 13.90
N THR A 180 -17.36 1.02 12.86
CA THR A 180 -16.71 1.67 11.72
C THR A 180 -17.70 1.77 10.55
N ALA A 181 -17.32 2.44 9.46
CA ALA A 181 -18.17 2.58 8.28
C ALA A 181 -18.33 1.27 7.49
N ASP A 182 -17.43 0.32 7.73
CA ASP A 182 -17.31 -0.96 7.03
C ASP A 182 -17.12 -0.80 5.51
N LEU A 183 -17.17 -1.92 4.78
CA LEU A 183 -16.95 -1.95 3.33
C LEU A 183 -17.94 -1.06 2.57
N PRO A 184 -17.48 -0.32 1.54
CA PRO A 184 -18.39 0.38 0.62
C PRO A 184 -19.25 -0.61 -0.18
N MET A 185 -20.18 -0.10 -0.98
CA MET A 185 -20.83 -0.93 -2.00
C MET A 185 -19.79 -1.41 -3.03
N GLN A 186 -19.95 -2.64 -3.50
CA GLN A 186 -19.08 -3.26 -4.50
C GLN A 186 -19.85 -3.47 -5.81
N THR A 187 -19.31 -2.99 -6.93
CA THR A 187 -19.83 -3.39 -8.25
C THR A 187 -19.50 -4.87 -8.47
N PRO A 188 -20.44 -5.74 -8.85
CA PRO A 188 -20.15 -7.15 -9.10
C PRO A 188 -19.08 -7.38 -10.17
N ARG A 189 -18.29 -8.43 -10.01
CA ARG A 189 -17.34 -8.88 -11.03
C ARG A 189 -18.08 -9.35 -12.30
N PRO A 190 -17.45 -9.24 -13.49
CA PRO A 190 -17.97 -9.87 -14.70
C PRO A 190 -18.13 -11.39 -14.47
N PRO A 191 -19.27 -11.99 -14.84
CA PRO A 191 -19.63 -13.32 -14.35
C PRO A 191 -18.81 -14.48 -14.95
N PHE A 192 -17.98 -14.29 -15.98
CA PHE A 192 -17.18 -15.38 -16.56
C PHE A 192 -15.89 -14.89 -17.24
N LEU A 193 -14.74 -15.14 -16.60
CA LEU A 193 -13.45 -15.21 -17.30
C LEU A 193 -13.21 -16.67 -17.68
N SER A 194 -13.25 -17.00 -18.97
CA SER A 194 -13.11 -18.39 -19.44
C SER A 194 -11.72 -18.98 -19.18
N LEU A 195 -10.69 -18.13 -19.23
CA LEU A 195 -9.29 -18.50 -19.01
C LEU A 195 -8.74 -17.79 -17.77
N SER A 196 -7.87 -18.48 -17.03
CA SER A 196 -7.09 -17.86 -15.95
C SER A 196 -6.12 -16.85 -16.53
N ARG A 197 -6.11 -15.65 -15.94
CA ARG A 197 -5.23 -14.54 -16.31
C ARG A 197 -4.63 -13.97 -15.03
N PHE A 198 -3.38 -13.55 -15.09
CA PHE A 198 -2.65 -13.13 -13.90
C PHE A 198 -2.21 -11.67 -14.00
N VAL A 199 -2.25 -11.01 -12.86
CA VAL A 199 -1.58 -9.73 -12.62
C VAL A 199 -0.45 -10.00 -11.64
N LEU A 200 0.77 -9.64 -12.03
CA LEU A 200 1.94 -9.74 -11.15
C LEU A 200 2.06 -8.44 -10.35
N LEU A 201 2.15 -8.56 -9.03
CA LEU A 201 2.43 -7.46 -8.11
C LEU A 201 3.84 -7.63 -7.55
N ALA A 202 4.66 -6.60 -7.67
CA ALA A 202 5.98 -6.53 -7.04
C ALA A 202 6.15 -5.15 -6.37
N SER A 203 6.99 -5.07 -5.35
CA SER A 203 7.33 -3.81 -4.68
C SER A 203 8.74 -3.89 -4.13
N GLY A 204 9.35 -2.74 -3.84
CA GLY A 204 10.62 -2.74 -3.10
C GLY A 204 11.76 -3.34 -3.91
N LEU A 205 11.92 -2.95 -5.17
CA LEU A 205 13.06 -3.42 -5.99
C LEU A 205 14.39 -2.96 -5.38
N GLY A 206 14.41 -1.82 -4.69
CA GLY A 206 15.54 -1.38 -3.88
C GLY A 206 16.83 -1.14 -4.67
N LEU A 207 16.73 -0.67 -5.91
CA LEU A 207 17.88 -0.39 -6.77
C LEU A 207 18.79 0.67 -6.14
N GLY A 208 20.10 0.46 -6.21
CA GLY A 208 21.08 1.27 -5.50
C GLY A 208 21.29 0.87 -4.03
N SER A 209 20.72 -0.27 -3.60
CA SER A 209 21.14 -0.92 -2.34
C SER A 209 22.48 -1.64 -2.51
N SER A 210 23.11 -2.02 -1.40
CA SER A 210 24.39 -2.73 -1.39
C SER A 210 24.26 -4.26 -1.51
N ARG A 211 23.05 -4.80 -1.75
CA ARG A 211 22.81 -6.24 -1.82
C ARG A 211 22.93 -6.74 -3.26
N ALA A 212 23.97 -7.52 -3.56
CA ALA A 212 24.19 -8.06 -4.91
C ALA A 212 23.21 -9.19 -5.27
N ASP A 213 22.80 -10.01 -4.30
CA ASP A 213 21.96 -11.18 -4.54
C ASP A 213 20.56 -10.82 -5.08
N SER A 214 20.05 -9.64 -4.73
CA SER A 214 18.75 -9.16 -5.24
C SER A 214 18.78 -8.89 -6.74
N MET A 215 19.95 -8.63 -7.34
CA MET A 215 20.06 -8.37 -8.78
C MET A 215 19.85 -9.64 -9.62
N LEU A 216 20.37 -10.78 -9.17
CA LEU A 216 20.14 -12.06 -9.86
C LEU A 216 18.67 -12.49 -9.72
N GLY A 217 18.10 -12.40 -8.51
CA GLY A 217 16.67 -12.65 -8.31
C GLY A 217 15.80 -11.76 -9.18
N LEU A 218 16.16 -10.48 -9.33
CA LEU A 218 15.44 -9.54 -10.20
C LEU A 218 15.55 -9.89 -11.69
N GLN A 219 16.72 -10.33 -12.15
CA GLN A 219 16.87 -10.81 -13.53
C GLN A 219 16.05 -12.09 -13.76
N LEU A 220 16.07 -13.04 -12.82
CA LEU A 220 15.24 -14.26 -12.90
C LEU A 220 13.73 -13.93 -12.96
N LEU A 221 13.28 -12.93 -12.19
CA LEU A 221 11.91 -12.42 -12.28
C LEU A 221 11.60 -11.90 -13.69
N ILE A 222 12.47 -11.06 -14.25
CA ILE A 222 12.30 -10.49 -15.59
C ILE A 222 12.32 -11.60 -16.64
N ASP A 223 13.24 -12.55 -16.54
CA ASP A 223 13.37 -13.67 -17.48
C ASP A 223 12.15 -14.60 -17.42
N MET A 224 11.62 -14.87 -16.23
CA MET A 224 10.35 -15.62 -16.07
C MET A 224 9.19 -14.87 -16.71
N VAL A 225 9.03 -13.58 -16.38
CA VAL A 225 7.92 -12.77 -16.91
C VAL A 225 8.02 -12.64 -18.42
N THR A 226 9.20 -12.44 -18.98
CA THR A 226 9.41 -12.26 -20.42
C THR A 226 9.43 -13.56 -21.21
N GLY A 227 9.44 -14.72 -20.53
CA GLY A 227 9.44 -16.06 -21.15
C GLY A 227 10.82 -16.53 -21.63
N GLN A 228 11.90 -15.97 -21.08
CA GLN A 228 13.29 -16.38 -21.38
C GLN A 228 13.73 -17.57 -20.52
N LEU A 229 13.12 -17.75 -19.34
CA LEU A 229 13.41 -18.84 -18.42
C LEU A 229 12.31 -19.91 -18.47
N GLY A 230 12.72 -21.16 -18.22
CA GLY A 230 11.83 -22.29 -18.04
C GLY A 230 11.49 -23.05 -19.32
N ASP A 231 10.79 -24.16 -19.16
CA ASP A 231 10.33 -24.99 -20.29
C ASP A 231 9.03 -24.45 -20.93
N GLN A 232 8.49 -25.20 -21.90
CA GLN A 232 7.27 -24.80 -22.60
C GLN A 232 6.06 -24.61 -21.68
N GLY A 233 5.97 -25.36 -20.57
CA GLY A 233 4.90 -25.22 -19.59
C GLY A 233 5.03 -23.91 -18.83
N GLU A 234 6.23 -23.60 -18.34
CA GLU A 234 6.53 -22.35 -17.65
C GLU A 234 6.37 -21.12 -18.55
N GLN A 235 6.86 -21.19 -19.78
CA GLN A 235 6.72 -20.11 -20.77
C GLN A 235 5.25 -19.88 -21.16
N SER A 236 4.47 -20.95 -21.32
CA SER A 236 3.03 -20.86 -21.57
C SER A 236 2.30 -20.24 -20.36
N GLY A 237 2.68 -20.63 -19.14
CA GLY A 237 2.20 -20.02 -17.91
C GLY A 237 2.52 -18.52 -17.84
N ALA A 238 3.77 -18.13 -18.07
CA ALA A 238 4.22 -16.74 -18.07
C ALA A 238 3.50 -15.88 -19.12
N ALA A 239 3.11 -16.46 -20.27
CA ALA A 239 2.30 -15.77 -21.27
C ALA A 239 0.88 -15.40 -20.78
N THR A 240 0.39 -16.05 -19.71
CA THR A 240 -0.88 -15.70 -19.05
C THR A 240 -0.76 -14.52 -18.09
N ILE A 241 0.46 -14.07 -17.77
CA ILE A 241 0.70 -12.82 -17.04
C ILE A 241 0.42 -11.66 -17.99
N SER A 242 -0.65 -10.94 -17.66
CA SER A 242 -1.27 -9.94 -18.52
C SER A 242 -0.83 -8.51 -18.23
N ARG A 243 -0.35 -8.25 -17.01
CA ARG A 243 0.12 -6.96 -16.54
C ARG A 243 1.05 -7.15 -15.35
N VAL A 244 2.06 -6.30 -15.25
CA VAL A 244 2.95 -6.18 -14.10
C VAL A 244 2.68 -4.83 -13.41
N LEU A 245 2.50 -4.84 -12.09
CA LEU A 245 2.38 -3.66 -11.26
C LEU A 245 3.57 -3.58 -10.30
N LEU A 246 4.33 -2.48 -10.39
CA LEU A 246 5.45 -2.18 -9.48
C LEU A 246 5.00 -1.13 -8.45
N ALA A 247 4.73 -1.57 -7.22
CA ALA A 247 4.14 -0.79 -6.14
C ALA A 247 5.19 -0.06 -5.26
N GLY A 248 5.99 0.82 -5.89
CA GLY A 248 6.88 1.77 -5.23
C GLY A 248 8.11 1.16 -4.54
N ASN A 249 8.98 2.07 -4.07
CA ASN A 249 10.33 1.79 -3.57
C ASN A 249 11.17 1.04 -4.61
N LEU A 250 11.12 1.54 -5.84
CA LEU A 250 11.92 1.04 -6.95
C LEU A 250 13.40 1.30 -6.66
N LEU A 251 13.67 2.46 -6.05
CA LEU A 251 14.96 2.85 -5.54
C LEU A 251 15.10 2.57 -4.04
N SER A 252 16.33 2.29 -3.61
CA SER A 252 16.68 2.10 -2.20
C SER A 252 16.73 3.43 -1.44
N GLN A 253 16.52 3.38 -0.13
CA GLN A 253 16.79 4.51 0.76
C GLN A 253 18.22 5.06 0.60
N ASN A 254 19.20 4.23 0.23
CA ASN A 254 20.59 4.65 0.03
C ASN A 254 20.77 5.64 -1.11
N THR A 255 19.81 5.74 -2.04
CA THR A 255 19.86 6.72 -3.13
C THR A 255 19.42 8.12 -2.69
N GLN A 256 18.89 8.24 -1.48
CA GLN A 256 18.53 9.51 -0.86
C GLN A 256 19.77 10.10 -0.20
N ASP A 257 20.53 10.92 -0.94
CA ASP A 257 21.77 11.58 -0.47
C ASP A 257 21.49 12.47 0.75
N LYS A 258 21.65 11.94 1.96
CA LYS A 258 21.56 12.71 3.22
C LYS A 258 22.65 13.79 3.33
N ASP A 259 23.77 13.62 2.62
CA ASP A 259 24.90 14.55 2.64
C ASP A 259 24.69 15.77 1.75
N ALA A 260 23.85 15.67 0.70
CA ALA A 260 23.60 16.75 -0.24
C ALA A 260 22.75 17.89 0.35
N SER A 261 21.95 17.60 1.40
CA SER A 261 21.24 18.62 2.18
C SER A 261 22.13 19.41 3.13
N THR A 262 23.29 18.87 3.51
CA THR A 262 24.13 19.37 4.62
C THR A 262 25.43 20.00 4.13
N LYS A 263 25.91 19.62 2.93
CA LYS A 263 27.15 20.14 2.32
C LYS A 263 26.84 21.16 1.21
N ALA A 264 27.68 22.19 1.11
CA ALA A 264 27.51 23.21 0.09
C ALA A 264 27.63 22.63 -1.34
N LYS A 265 26.73 23.07 -2.25
CA LYS A 265 26.58 22.55 -3.62
C LYS A 265 27.85 22.47 -4.47
N TYR A 266 28.89 23.25 -4.14
CA TYR A 266 30.16 23.22 -4.87
C TYR A 266 31.07 22.03 -4.47
N LEU A 267 30.87 21.44 -3.28
CA LEU A 267 31.61 20.27 -2.79
C LEU A 267 31.03 18.94 -3.30
N THR A 268 29.77 18.93 -3.70
CA THR A 268 29.07 17.73 -4.21
C THR A 268 29.11 17.61 -5.74
N LYS A 269 29.72 18.58 -6.44
CA LYS A 269 29.73 18.70 -7.91
C LYS A 269 30.41 17.54 -8.66
N LYS A 270 31.22 16.72 -7.98
CA LYS A 270 31.93 15.54 -8.55
C LYS A 270 31.36 14.20 -8.08
N THR A 271 30.35 14.20 -7.23
CA THR A 271 29.73 12.96 -6.73
C THR A 271 28.57 12.64 -7.67
N GLN A 272 28.70 11.57 -8.44
CA GLN A 272 27.56 11.02 -9.17
C GLN A 272 26.56 10.56 -8.12
N ALA A 273 25.38 11.18 -8.09
CA ALA A 273 24.36 10.79 -7.11
C ALA A 273 23.97 9.34 -7.39
N GLY A 274 24.01 8.47 -6.37
CA GLY A 274 23.66 7.06 -6.50
C GLY A 274 22.24 6.85 -7.07
N SER A 275 21.39 7.87 -6.99
CA SER A 275 20.08 7.91 -7.63
C SER A 275 20.11 7.90 -9.15
N VAL A 276 21.13 8.49 -9.80
CA VAL A 276 21.21 8.55 -11.27
C VAL A 276 21.48 7.17 -11.85
N ASP A 277 22.44 6.44 -11.30
CA ASP A 277 22.75 5.08 -11.76
C ASP A 277 21.60 4.11 -11.48
N ALA A 278 20.96 4.24 -10.32
CA ALA A 278 19.83 3.40 -9.96
C ALA A 278 18.60 3.66 -10.86
N ILE A 279 18.36 4.91 -11.30
CA ILE A 279 17.32 5.22 -12.29
C ILE A 279 17.68 4.70 -13.68
N ARG A 280 18.96 4.79 -14.09
CA ARG A 280 19.40 4.21 -15.36
C ARG A 280 19.17 2.71 -15.39
N LEU A 281 19.56 2.01 -14.33
CA LEU A 281 19.33 0.58 -14.17
C LEU A 281 17.82 0.25 -14.16
N LEU A 282 17.01 1.04 -13.47
CA LEU A 282 15.56 0.90 -13.51
C LEU A 282 15.00 1.01 -14.92
N ASP A 283 15.45 1.98 -15.71
CA ASP A 283 15.01 2.16 -17.11
C ASP A 283 15.42 0.98 -18.00
N GLU A 284 16.64 0.44 -17.81
CA GLU A 284 17.12 -0.76 -18.51
C GLU A 284 16.29 -2.01 -18.17
N LEU A 285 15.90 -2.19 -16.91
CA LEU A 285 15.04 -3.30 -16.47
C LEU A 285 13.60 -3.13 -16.96
N LEU A 286 13.07 -1.91 -16.87
CA LEU A 286 11.74 -1.58 -17.38
C LEU A 286 11.67 -1.83 -18.89
N LEU A 287 12.70 -1.48 -19.65
CA LEU A 287 12.77 -1.74 -21.09
C LEU A 287 12.51 -3.21 -21.43
N GLN A 288 13.14 -4.14 -20.70
CA GLN A 288 12.96 -5.58 -20.90
C GLN A 288 11.51 -6.01 -20.66
N LEU A 289 10.89 -5.51 -19.58
CA LEU A 289 9.51 -5.83 -19.24
C LEU A 289 8.52 -5.22 -20.23
N VAL A 290 8.61 -3.92 -20.51
CA VAL A 290 7.64 -3.19 -21.36
C VAL A 290 7.69 -3.64 -22.82
N ALA A 291 8.81 -4.22 -23.26
CA ALA A 291 8.90 -4.85 -24.57
C ALA A 291 8.02 -6.12 -24.69
N SER A 292 7.68 -6.76 -23.57
CA SER A 292 6.91 -8.02 -23.52
C SER A 292 5.49 -7.85 -22.95
N VAL A 293 5.32 -7.08 -21.87
CA VAL A 293 4.07 -6.99 -21.10
C VAL A 293 3.76 -5.55 -20.66
N PRO A 294 2.49 -5.12 -20.55
CA PRO A 294 2.15 -3.86 -19.91
C PRO A 294 2.66 -3.76 -18.48
N VAL A 295 3.31 -2.64 -18.14
CA VAL A 295 3.89 -2.37 -16.82
C VAL A 295 3.34 -1.06 -16.26
N ASP A 296 2.75 -1.14 -15.07
CA ASP A 296 2.29 0.00 -14.29
C ASP A 296 3.29 0.26 -13.16
N VAL A 297 3.84 1.48 -13.10
CA VAL A 297 4.89 1.86 -12.16
C VAL A 297 4.34 2.91 -11.20
N MET A 298 4.23 2.57 -9.92
CA MET A 298 3.85 3.48 -8.84
C MET A 298 5.10 4.00 -8.14
N PRO A 299 5.13 5.28 -7.70
CA PRO A 299 6.18 5.77 -6.83
C PRO A 299 5.98 5.31 -5.37
N GLY A 300 7.08 5.16 -4.64
CA GLY A 300 7.12 4.92 -3.21
C GLY A 300 7.85 6.02 -2.43
N GLN A 301 8.30 5.67 -1.22
CA GLN A 301 8.89 6.61 -0.27
C GLN A 301 10.25 7.16 -0.73
N TYR A 302 11.03 6.33 -1.44
CA TYR A 302 12.40 6.66 -1.85
C TYR A 302 12.52 7.00 -3.33
N ASP A 303 11.39 7.09 -4.05
CA ASP A 303 11.38 7.41 -5.47
C ASP A 303 11.26 8.94 -5.67
N PRO A 304 11.83 9.52 -6.75
CA PRO A 304 11.96 10.96 -6.94
C PRO A 304 10.65 11.59 -7.44
N THR A 305 9.68 11.68 -6.54
CA THR A 305 8.42 12.43 -6.70
C THR A 305 8.13 13.26 -5.45
N ASN A 306 6.93 13.83 -5.32
CA ASN A 306 6.54 14.52 -4.09
C ASN A 306 6.45 13.56 -2.90
N TYR A 307 6.81 14.07 -1.72
CA TYR A 307 6.75 13.33 -0.46
C TYR A 307 5.30 13.10 0.02
N THR A 308 4.44 14.11 -0.14
CA THR A 308 3.06 14.08 0.36
C THR A 308 2.16 13.15 -0.45
N LEU A 309 1.21 12.47 0.21
CA LEU A 309 0.13 11.79 -0.50
C LEU A 309 -0.91 12.79 -1.06
N PRO A 310 -1.49 12.53 -2.24
CA PRO A 310 -1.10 11.50 -3.20
C PRO A 310 0.21 11.86 -3.93
N GLN A 311 1.12 10.89 -4.03
CA GLN A 311 2.33 11.02 -4.82
C GLN A 311 1.98 10.98 -6.31
N GLN A 312 2.44 11.99 -7.05
CA GLN A 312 2.20 12.07 -8.48
C GLN A 312 3.13 11.12 -9.26
N PRO A 313 2.75 10.72 -10.48
CA PRO A 313 3.56 9.83 -11.30
C PRO A 313 5.00 10.31 -11.48
N LEU A 314 5.91 9.35 -11.60
CA LEU A 314 7.30 9.63 -11.97
C LEU A 314 7.34 10.31 -13.35
N HIS A 315 8.35 11.17 -13.55
CA HIS A 315 8.44 11.95 -14.76
C HIS A 315 9.10 11.13 -15.89
N ARG A 316 8.51 11.14 -17.10
CA ARG A 316 8.99 10.37 -18.26
C ARG A 316 10.44 10.68 -18.67
N CYS A 317 10.96 11.87 -18.36
CA CYS A 317 12.36 12.21 -18.68
C CYS A 317 13.39 11.31 -18.01
N MET A 318 12.99 10.61 -16.95
CA MET A 318 13.83 9.66 -16.23
C MET A 318 14.01 8.34 -16.97
N PHE A 319 13.14 8.07 -17.95
CA PHE A 319 12.99 6.76 -18.59
C PHE A 319 13.09 6.86 -20.12
N PRO A 320 14.21 7.36 -20.67
CA PRO A 320 14.36 7.55 -22.11
C PRO A 320 14.22 6.26 -22.93
N LEU A 321 14.59 5.10 -22.37
CA LEU A 321 14.52 3.81 -23.05
C LEU A 321 13.10 3.25 -23.01
N SER A 322 12.49 3.15 -21.82
CA SER A 322 11.18 2.50 -21.67
C SER A 322 10.00 3.38 -22.05
N SER A 323 10.12 4.73 -21.97
CA SER A 323 9.01 5.65 -22.29
C SER A 323 8.58 5.66 -23.76
N VAL A 324 9.39 5.09 -24.67
CA VAL A 324 9.01 4.95 -26.08
C VAL A 324 7.95 3.88 -26.28
N HIS A 325 7.80 2.95 -25.32
CA HIS A 325 6.82 1.89 -25.37
C HIS A 325 5.46 2.34 -24.79
N PRO A 326 4.33 2.10 -25.49
CA PRO A 326 3.00 2.45 -24.99
C PRO A 326 2.53 1.54 -23.85
N THR A 327 3.24 0.44 -23.61
CA THR A 327 3.02 -0.53 -22.54
C THR A 327 3.54 -0.05 -21.18
N LEU A 328 4.35 1.01 -21.12
CA LEU A 328 4.74 1.66 -19.87
C LEU A 328 3.68 2.68 -19.42
N LEU A 329 3.15 2.48 -18.21
CA LEU A 329 2.30 3.44 -17.51
C LEU A 329 2.96 3.90 -16.21
N LEU A 330 3.23 5.19 -16.09
CA LEU A 330 3.65 5.80 -14.83
C LEU A 330 2.39 6.26 -14.09
N ALA A 331 2.11 5.66 -12.93
CA ALA A 331 0.89 5.86 -12.16
C ALA A 331 1.14 6.64 -10.85
N SER A 332 0.07 7.08 -10.20
CA SER A 332 0.14 7.74 -8.88
C SER A 332 0.27 6.72 -7.75
N ASN A 333 0.57 7.22 -6.54
CA ASN A 333 0.34 6.50 -5.29
C ASN A 333 -0.59 7.36 -4.40
N PRO A 334 -1.82 6.93 -4.09
CA PRO A 334 -2.40 5.61 -4.36
C PRO A 334 -2.70 5.32 -5.84
N TYR A 335 -2.90 4.04 -6.16
CA TYR A 335 -3.24 3.51 -7.49
C TYR A 335 -4.63 2.88 -7.48
N GLN A 336 -5.39 3.13 -8.54
CA GLN A 336 -6.66 2.46 -8.83
C GLN A 336 -6.84 2.23 -10.33
N ALA A 337 -7.27 1.02 -10.69
CA ALA A 337 -7.63 0.65 -12.06
C ALA A 337 -8.61 -0.53 -12.09
N ALA A 338 -9.33 -0.67 -13.21
CA ALA A 338 -10.04 -1.90 -13.55
C ALA A 338 -9.24 -2.68 -14.59
N ILE A 339 -8.85 -3.90 -14.24
CA ILE A 339 -8.11 -4.84 -15.09
C ILE A 339 -9.06 -6.00 -15.39
N ASP A 340 -9.53 -6.09 -16.63
CA ASP A 340 -10.50 -7.10 -17.07
C ASP A 340 -11.79 -7.11 -16.24
N GLY A 341 -12.23 -5.90 -15.84
CA GLY A 341 -13.39 -5.69 -14.96
C GLY A 341 -13.13 -5.94 -13.47
N VAL A 342 -11.98 -6.49 -13.08
CA VAL A 342 -11.56 -6.62 -11.67
C VAL A 342 -10.96 -5.29 -11.21
N LYS A 343 -11.48 -4.74 -10.12
CA LYS A 343 -11.08 -3.43 -9.58
C LYS A 343 -9.94 -3.58 -8.59
N PHE A 344 -8.77 -3.03 -8.94
CA PHE A 344 -7.60 -2.97 -8.09
C PHE A 344 -7.51 -1.60 -7.44
N LEU A 345 -7.19 -1.59 -6.16
CA LEU A 345 -6.83 -0.41 -5.39
C LEU A 345 -5.62 -0.75 -4.53
N GLY A 346 -4.65 0.15 -4.42
CA GLY A 346 -3.57 -0.08 -3.48
C GLY A 346 -2.59 1.07 -3.35
N THR A 347 -1.67 0.90 -2.43
CA THR A 347 -0.65 1.89 -2.06
C THR A 347 0.73 1.27 -2.11
N SER A 348 1.76 2.12 -2.10
CA SER A 348 3.15 1.69 -1.96
C SER A 348 3.55 1.41 -0.50
N GLY A 349 2.60 1.20 0.42
CA GLY A 349 2.88 0.74 1.78
C GLY A 349 2.99 1.79 2.88
N GLN A 350 3.17 3.08 2.54
CA GLN A 350 3.47 4.08 3.57
C GLN A 350 2.34 4.27 4.59
N ASN A 351 1.08 4.15 4.17
CA ASN A 351 -0.09 4.21 5.06
C ASN A 351 -0.11 3.08 6.09
N VAL A 352 0.20 1.85 5.67
CA VAL A 352 0.24 0.68 6.57
C VAL A 352 1.41 0.80 7.55
N CYS A 353 2.60 1.13 7.06
CA CYS A 353 3.78 1.34 7.89
C CYS A 353 3.58 2.48 8.91
N ASP A 354 2.87 3.55 8.54
CA ASP A 354 2.57 4.65 9.45
C ASP A 354 1.62 4.20 10.58
N ILE A 355 0.52 3.52 10.25
CA ILE A 355 -0.41 2.97 11.25
C ILE A 355 0.30 2.00 12.22
N GLN A 356 1.22 1.17 11.72
CA GLN A 356 1.99 0.24 12.54
C GLN A 356 2.83 0.95 13.61
N ARG A 357 3.38 2.14 13.29
CA ARG A 357 4.18 2.94 14.24
C ARG A 357 3.34 3.55 15.36
N TYR A 358 2.07 3.85 15.09
CA TYR A 358 1.17 4.55 16.03
C TYR A 358 0.08 3.64 16.64
N SER A 359 0.16 2.33 16.41
CA SER A 359 -0.75 1.35 17.00
C SER A 359 -0.04 0.10 17.52
N SER A 360 -0.76 -0.70 18.31
CA SER A 360 -0.31 -2.01 18.77
C SER A 360 -0.36 -3.09 17.68
N ARG A 361 -0.93 -2.80 16.49
CA ARG A 361 -0.96 -3.77 15.38
C ARG A 361 0.42 -3.97 14.79
N ASP A 362 0.78 -5.23 14.55
CA ASP A 362 2.04 -5.62 13.93
C ASP A 362 1.86 -6.19 12.53
N SER A 363 0.76 -6.91 12.27
CA SER A 363 0.49 -7.48 10.95
C SER A 363 0.09 -6.39 9.96
N HIS A 364 0.80 -6.33 8.83
CA HIS A 364 0.46 -5.44 7.72
C HIS A 364 -0.90 -5.81 7.13
N LEU A 365 -1.24 -7.10 7.10
CA LEU A 365 -2.53 -7.58 6.59
C LEU A 365 -3.69 -7.15 7.50
N GLU A 366 -3.51 -7.21 8.83
CA GLU A 366 -4.53 -6.73 9.78
C GLU A 366 -4.76 -5.22 9.63
N ILE A 367 -3.69 -4.44 9.49
CA ILE A 367 -3.77 -3.00 9.26
C ILE A 367 -4.46 -2.69 7.93
N LEU A 368 -4.15 -3.46 6.87
CA LEU A 368 -4.78 -3.31 5.56
C LEU A 368 -6.28 -3.64 5.59
N GLU A 369 -6.68 -4.67 6.35
CA GLU A 369 -8.09 -4.93 6.59
C GLU A 369 -8.75 -3.77 7.37
N GLU A 370 -8.08 -3.24 8.39
CA GLU A 370 -8.59 -2.15 9.21
C GLU A 370 -8.82 -0.87 8.38
N THR A 371 -7.89 -0.46 7.51
CA THR A 371 -8.09 0.73 6.65
C THR A 371 -9.30 0.57 5.73
N LEU A 372 -9.53 -0.65 5.24
CA LEU A 372 -10.69 -0.98 4.43
C LEU A 372 -11.99 -0.94 5.25
N ARG A 373 -12.00 -1.45 6.50
CA ARG A 373 -13.14 -1.38 7.43
C ARG A 373 -13.42 0.03 7.94
N LEU A 374 -12.40 0.88 8.05
CA LEU A 374 -12.53 2.31 8.33
C LEU A 374 -13.04 3.09 7.12
N ARG A 375 -13.10 2.46 5.93
CA ARG A 375 -13.44 3.09 4.66
C ARG A 375 -12.49 4.25 4.32
N HIS A 376 -11.23 4.14 4.72
CA HIS A 376 -10.25 5.22 4.58
C HIS A 376 -8.82 4.69 4.35
N LEU A 377 -8.18 5.07 3.24
CA LEU A 377 -6.85 4.59 2.85
C LEU A 377 -5.74 4.98 3.84
N ALA A 378 -5.78 6.20 4.37
CA ALA A 378 -4.72 6.76 5.19
C ALA A 378 -5.27 7.63 6.34
N PRO A 379 -5.94 7.03 7.35
CA PRO A 379 -6.59 7.79 8.42
C PRO A 379 -5.63 8.72 9.17
N THR A 380 -4.37 8.32 9.31
CA THR A 380 -3.31 9.08 9.99
C THR A 380 -2.80 10.30 9.22
N ALA A 381 -3.23 10.49 7.97
CA ALA A 381 -2.94 11.70 7.21
C ALA A 381 -3.93 12.82 7.57
N PRO A 382 -3.49 14.07 7.75
CA PRO A 382 -2.13 14.60 7.63
C PRO A 382 -1.24 14.53 8.89
N ASP A 383 -1.75 14.07 10.04
CA ASP A 383 -1.09 14.24 11.35
C ASP A 383 0.33 13.65 11.40
N THR A 384 0.47 12.38 11.02
CA THR A 384 1.76 11.67 11.04
C THR A 384 2.23 11.30 9.63
N LEU A 385 1.29 11.00 8.73
CA LEU A 385 1.57 10.78 7.32
C LEU A 385 1.25 12.04 6.50
N GLY A 386 2.29 12.68 5.95
CA GLY A 386 2.12 13.91 5.18
C GLY A 386 1.21 13.74 3.96
N CYS A 387 0.22 14.61 3.81
CA CYS A 387 -0.63 14.68 2.62
C CYS A 387 -0.82 16.10 2.11
N TYR A 388 -1.34 16.24 0.90
CA TYR A 388 -1.75 17.52 0.36
C TYR A 388 -2.95 18.10 1.16
N PRO A 389 -2.99 19.41 1.45
CA PRO A 389 -4.07 20.03 2.23
C PRO A 389 -5.35 20.18 1.39
N PHE A 390 -6.07 19.07 1.18
CA PHE A 390 -7.38 19.07 0.56
C PHE A 390 -8.41 19.82 1.42
N TYR A 391 -9.39 20.44 0.77
CA TYR A 391 -10.37 21.31 1.42
C TYR A 391 -11.82 21.06 1.01
N GLN A 392 -12.05 20.52 -0.19
CA GLN A 392 -13.41 20.21 -0.68
C GLN A 392 -13.79 18.75 -0.38
N LYS A 393 -12.84 17.85 -0.61
CA LYS A 393 -13.07 16.41 -0.56
C LYS A 393 -11.79 15.74 -0.11
N ASP A 394 -11.91 14.81 0.83
CA ASP A 394 -10.82 13.89 1.18
C ASP A 394 -10.79 12.73 0.16
N PRO A 395 -9.75 12.63 -0.70
CA PRO A 395 -9.67 11.58 -1.71
C PRO A 395 -9.33 10.21 -1.13
N PHE A 396 -9.00 10.11 0.16
CA PHE A 396 -8.64 8.84 0.79
C PHE A 396 -9.85 8.06 1.32
N ILE A 397 -11.05 8.65 1.29
CA ILE A 397 -12.29 7.94 1.61
C ILE A 397 -12.65 6.99 0.46
N LEU A 398 -12.94 5.73 0.80
CA LEU A 398 -13.27 4.71 -0.17
C LEU A 398 -14.73 4.85 -0.62
N GLU A 399 -14.95 5.37 -1.82
CA GLU A 399 -16.31 5.51 -2.35
C GLU A 399 -16.91 4.17 -2.77
N GLU A 400 -16.07 3.31 -3.36
CA GLU A 400 -16.42 2.00 -3.86
C GLU A 400 -15.46 0.93 -3.33
N CYS A 401 -15.99 -0.27 -3.07
CA CYS A 401 -15.21 -1.39 -2.57
C CYS A 401 -14.38 -2.00 -3.73
N PRO A 402 -13.05 -2.11 -3.59
CA PRO A 402 -12.23 -2.79 -4.59
C PRO A 402 -12.48 -4.30 -4.57
N HIS A 403 -12.07 -5.00 -5.63
CA HIS A 403 -12.02 -6.46 -5.65
C HIS A 403 -10.69 -6.99 -5.13
N VAL A 404 -9.61 -6.25 -5.41
CA VAL A 404 -8.26 -6.51 -4.90
C VAL A 404 -7.77 -5.25 -4.22
N TYR A 405 -7.46 -5.34 -2.93
CA TYR A 405 -6.88 -4.27 -2.14
C TYR A 405 -5.47 -4.67 -1.69
N PHE A 406 -4.46 -3.97 -2.16
CA PHE A 406 -3.06 -4.34 -1.90
C PHE A 406 -2.26 -3.22 -1.23
N SER A 407 -1.19 -3.62 -0.56
CA SER A 407 -0.18 -2.71 -0.01
C SER A 407 1.21 -3.21 -0.36
N GLY A 408 2.06 -2.33 -0.91
CA GLY A 408 3.45 -2.63 -1.22
C GLY A 408 4.38 -2.61 -0.01
N ASN A 409 5.60 -3.10 -0.21
CA ASN A 409 6.74 -2.96 0.70
C ASN A 409 6.51 -3.57 2.09
N ALA A 410 5.73 -4.66 2.16
CA ALA A 410 5.54 -5.41 3.40
C ALA A 410 6.79 -6.25 3.74
N PRO A 411 7.03 -6.57 5.02
CA PRO A 411 8.14 -7.43 5.40
C PRO A 411 7.97 -8.87 4.92
N VAL A 412 6.72 -9.33 4.76
CA VAL A 412 6.36 -10.68 4.34
C VAL A 412 5.13 -10.66 3.42
N PHE A 413 5.00 -11.70 2.60
CA PHE A 413 3.80 -11.95 1.82
C PHE A 413 2.68 -12.50 2.72
N GLU A 414 1.51 -11.87 2.64
CA GLU A 414 0.28 -12.39 3.20
C GLU A 414 -0.88 -12.08 2.24
N SER A 415 -1.90 -12.94 2.21
CA SER A 415 -3.13 -12.67 1.49
C SER A 415 -4.33 -13.25 2.21
N LYS A 416 -5.49 -12.60 2.06
CA LYS A 416 -6.73 -13.01 2.70
C LYS A 416 -7.93 -12.53 1.91
N LEU A 417 -8.86 -13.45 1.63
CA LEU A 417 -10.16 -13.11 1.08
C LEU A 417 -11.11 -12.77 2.23
N ILE A 418 -11.66 -11.56 2.23
CA ILE A 418 -12.66 -11.12 3.22
C ILE A 418 -14.02 -10.92 2.57
N LYS A 419 -15.07 -11.05 3.37
CA LYS A 419 -16.45 -10.79 2.95
C LYS A 419 -17.09 -9.69 3.78
N GLY A 420 -17.88 -8.85 3.12
CA GLY A 420 -18.72 -7.83 3.75
C GLY A 420 -20.10 -8.35 4.12
N THR A 421 -20.86 -7.54 4.85
CA THR A 421 -22.24 -7.85 5.24
C THR A 421 -23.20 -7.89 4.05
N ASP A 422 -22.87 -7.15 2.98
CA ASP A 422 -23.76 -6.91 1.84
C ASP A 422 -23.33 -7.75 0.62
N GLY A 423 -22.56 -8.82 0.86
CA GLY A 423 -22.07 -9.73 -0.17
C GLY A 423 -20.81 -9.27 -0.89
N GLN A 424 -20.15 -8.20 -0.41
CA GLN A 424 -18.85 -7.79 -0.93
C GLN A 424 -17.80 -8.89 -0.73
N GLU A 425 -16.88 -9.05 -1.68
CA GLU A 425 -15.76 -9.98 -1.62
C GLU A 425 -14.47 -9.27 -2.03
N VAL A 426 -13.49 -9.19 -1.12
CA VAL A 426 -12.25 -8.44 -1.34
C VAL A 426 -11.04 -9.31 -1.04
N LEU A 427 -10.14 -9.42 -2.00
CA LEU A 427 -8.83 -10.02 -1.81
C LEU A 427 -7.87 -8.97 -1.26
N LEU A 428 -7.39 -9.18 -0.04
CA LEU A 428 -6.32 -8.41 0.58
C LEU A 428 -4.97 -9.02 0.22
N VAL A 429 -3.99 -8.21 -0.16
CA VAL A 429 -2.62 -8.67 -0.48
C VAL A 429 -1.58 -7.73 0.11
N THR A 430 -0.68 -8.25 0.94
CA THR A 430 0.56 -7.54 1.31
C THR A 430 1.67 -8.00 0.39
N VAL A 431 2.10 -7.11 -0.52
CA VAL A 431 3.16 -7.38 -1.48
C VAL A 431 4.50 -7.15 -0.76
N PRO A 432 5.37 -8.16 -0.67
CA PRO A 432 6.59 -8.04 0.11
C PRO A 432 7.64 -7.14 -0.57
N ASP A 433 8.59 -6.66 0.23
CA ASP A 433 9.80 -5.99 -0.25
C ASP A 433 10.70 -6.99 -1.00
N PHE A 434 10.78 -6.84 -2.33
CA PHE A 434 11.51 -7.76 -3.19
C PHE A 434 13.02 -7.78 -2.86
N ASN A 435 13.60 -6.63 -2.53
CA ASN A 435 15.03 -6.52 -2.20
C ASN A 435 15.43 -7.31 -0.94
N SER A 436 14.47 -7.62 -0.05
CA SER A 436 14.71 -8.45 1.13
C SER A 436 14.20 -9.88 1.00
N THR A 437 13.12 -10.09 0.25
CA THR A 437 12.40 -11.38 0.22
C THR A 437 12.52 -12.12 -1.11
N GLN A 438 12.99 -11.44 -2.17
CA GLN A 438 12.99 -11.92 -3.55
C GLN A 438 11.65 -12.54 -3.97
N THR A 439 10.54 -12.03 -3.45
CA THR A 439 9.20 -12.59 -3.63
C THR A 439 8.27 -11.60 -4.32
N VAL A 440 7.48 -12.09 -5.26
CA VAL A 440 6.39 -11.34 -5.93
C VAL A 440 5.06 -12.08 -5.77
N CYS A 441 3.95 -11.41 -6.08
CA CYS A 441 2.61 -11.99 -5.95
C CYS A 441 1.94 -12.12 -7.32
N LEU A 442 1.36 -13.27 -7.62
CA LEU A 442 0.52 -13.49 -8.80
C LEU A 442 -0.95 -13.55 -8.38
N VAL A 443 -1.76 -12.64 -8.89
CA VAL A 443 -3.20 -12.60 -8.63
C VAL A 443 -3.96 -13.15 -9.82
N ASN A 444 -4.71 -14.22 -9.61
CA ASN A 444 -5.57 -14.82 -10.62
C ASN A 444 -6.91 -14.05 -10.71
N LEU A 445 -7.15 -13.37 -11.83
CA LEU A 445 -8.34 -12.53 -12.02
C LEU A 445 -9.66 -13.31 -12.02
N ARG A 446 -9.62 -14.61 -12.31
CA ARG A 446 -10.80 -15.48 -12.32
C ARG A 446 -11.19 -15.89 -10.90
N THR A 447 -10.24 -16.40 -10.12
CA THR A 447 -10.50 -16.99 -8.80
C THR A 447 -10.32 -16.01 -7.64
N LEU A 448 -9.61 -14.88 -7.84
CA LEU A 448 -9.11 -14.00 -6.79
C LEU A 448 -8.19 -14.72 -5.78
N GLU A 449 -7.50 -15.77 -6.23
CA GLU A 449 -6.41 -16.38 -5.45
C GLU A 449 -5.11 -15.62 -5.72
N CYS A 450 -4.28 -15.51 -4.69
CA CYS A 450 -2.97 -14.87 -4.75
C CYS A 450 -1.88 -15.87 -4.36
N GLU A 451 -0.82 -15.93 -5.16
CA GLU A 451 0.25 -16.93 -5.02
C GLU A 451 1.60 -16.22 -4.97
N PRO A 452 2.48 -16.56 -4.02
CA PRO A 452 3.83 -16.02 -4.02
C PRO A 452 4.71 -16.76 -5.03
N VAL A 453 5.61 -16.04 -5.68
CA VAL A 453 6.73 -16.61 -6.45
C VAL A 453 8.01 -16.04 -5.87
N THR A 454 8.88 -16.92 -5.38
CA THR A 454 10.16 -16.56 -4.76
C THR A 454 11.29 -16.98 -5.67
N PHE A 455 12.24 -16.07 -5.88
CA PHE A 455 13.46 -16.32 -6.62
C PHE A 455 14.61 -16.48 -5.62
N SER A 456 15.54 -17.36 -5.93
CA SER A 456 16.78 -17.51 -5.17
C SER A 456 17.87 -18.04 -6.09
N ALA A 457 19.11 -17.77 -5.71
CA ALA A 457 20.29 -18.31 -6.36
C ALA A 457 21.19 -18.97 -5.32
N PHE A 458 22.03 -19.90 -5.77
CA PHE A 458 23.02 -20.52 -4.91
C PHE A 458 23.97 -19.46 -4.34
N SER A 459 24.19 -19.49 -3.03
CA SER A 459 25.13 -18.62 -2.34
C SER A 459 26.27 -19.45 -1.76
N THR A 460 27.43 -18.84 -1.53
CA THR A 460 28.58 -19.52 -0.90
C THR A 460 28.29 -19.96 0.54
N ASP A 461 27.28 -19.37 1.18
CA ASP A 461 26.90 -19.66 2.57
C ASP A 461 26.08 -20.96 2.70
N ASP A 462 25.49 -21.43 1.59
CA ASP A 462 24.75 -22.69 1.55
C ASP A 462 25.70 -23.91 1.67
N GLU A 463 26.99 -23.76 1.34
CA GLU A 463 27.99 -24.83 1.44
C GLU A 463 28.50 -25.07 2.88
N GLU A 464 28.50 -24.04 3.76
CA GLU A 464 28.95 -24.20 5.15
C GLU A 464 27.94 -24.92 6.05
N SER A 465 26.66 -24.90 5.67
CA SER A 465 25.60 -25.58 6.42
C SER A 465 25.50 -27.08 6.10
N GLU A 466 25.94 -27.52 4.91
CA GLU A 466 26.01 -28.95 4.55
C GLU A 466 27.34 -29.61 4.94
N MET A 467 28.44 -28.87 5.13
CA MET A 467 29.73 -29.43 5.55
C MET A 467 29.84 -29.77 7.06
N ASN A 468 28.79 -29.54 7.86
CA ASN A 468 28.73 -29.94 9.27
C ASN A 468 28.05 -31.30 9.50
N ILE A 469 28.09 -32.20 8.51
CA ILE A 469 27.75 -33.61 8.71
C ILE A 469 29.05 -34.39 9.00
N SER A 470 29.37 -34.43 10.30
CA SER A 470 30.15 -35.45 11.04
C SER A 470 31.23 -36.26 10.30
N HIS A 471 32.47 -36.09 10.74
CA HIS A 471 33.40 -37.21 10.91
C HIS A 471 33.52 -37.59 12.39
#